data_AF-A0A1D2L6M6-F1
#
_entry.id   AF-A0A1D2L6M6-F1
#
_cell.length_a   1.000
_cell.length_b   1.000
_cell.length_c   1.000
_cell.angle_alpha   90.00
_cell.angle_beta   90.00
_cell.angle_gamma   90.00
#
_symmetry.space_group_name_H-M   'P 1'
#
loop_
_entity.id
_entity.type
_entity.pdbx_description
1 polymer ?
#
loop_
_entity_poly.entity_id
_entity_poly.type
_entity_poly.pdbx_seq_one_letter_code
_entity_poly.pdbx_strand_id
1 'polypeptide(L)'
;MKLMSSIGLTLIAVGSLLASIVLSYIAGYYVDEYDELSASMRDSGFFVLFVIILFFVNLGIVIFALTRTIKQTRFLLFIQLITVLMSVFLTVAIYCGYAETRDAIRETNNDPYFFLDDYIER
;
A
#
# COMPACT_ATOMS: atom_id res chain seq x y z
N MET A 1 19.65 10.79 -15.93
CA MET A 1 19.13 11.14 -14.59
C MET A 1 17.61 11.14 -14.51
N LYS A 2 16.88 11.97 -15.27
CA LYS A 2 15.40 12.05 -15.19
C LYS A 2 14.66 10.72 -15.40
N LEU A 3 15.10 9.92 -16.37
CA LEU A 3 14.52 8.61 -16.66
C LEU A 3 14.75 7.61 -15.50
N MET A 4 15.98 7.58 -14.96
CA MET A 4 16.31 6.74 -13.79
C MET A 4 15.52 7.14 -12.55
N SER A 5 15.32 8.44 -12.31
CA SER A 5 14.48 8.92 -11.21
C SER A 5 13.02 8.50 -11.37
N SER A 6 12.46 8.60 -12.58
CA SER A 6 11.07 8.17 -12.85
C SER A 6 10.90 6.66 -12.66
N ILE A 7 11.84 5.86 -13.18
CA ILE A 7 11.86 4.40 -12.98
C ILE A 7 11.94 4.05 -11.50
N GLY A 8 12.86 4.68 -10.75
CA GLY A 8 12.99 4.46 -9.31
C GLY A 8 11.70 4.79 -8.55
N LEU A 9 11.05 5.90 -8.88
CA LEU A 9 9.76 6.30 -8.29
C LEU A 9 8.65 5.30 -8.63
N THR A 10 8.60 4.79 -9.86
CA THR A 10 7.62 3.78 -10.26
C THR A 10 7.86 2.46 -9.54
N LEU A 11 9.11 2.03 -9.33
CA LEU A 11 9.41 0.82 -8.56
C LEU A 11 8.94 0.94 -7.11
N ILE A 12 9.11 2.11 -6.49
CA ILE A 12 8.57 2.37 -5.14
C ILE A 12 7.04 2.28 -5.16
N ALA A 13 6.38 2.89 -6.15
CA ALA A 13 4.92 2.81 -6.29
C ALA A 13 4.40 1.37 -6.42
N VAL A 14 5.09 0.54 -7.23
CA VAL A 14 4.77 -0.89 -7.37
C VAL A 14 4.94 -1.61 -6.03
N GLY A 15 6.05 -1.37 -5.32
CA GLY A 15 6.31 -1.96 -4.01
C GLY A 15 5.23 -1.60 -2.98
N SER A 16 4.84 -0.33 -2.91
CA SER A 16 3.75 0.15 -2.05
C SER A 16 2.41 -0.49 -2.39
N LEU A 17 2.10 -0.64 -3.68
CA LEU A 17 0.87 -1.31 -4.12
C LEU A 17 0.84 -2.77 -3.67
N LEU A 18 1.91 -3.53 -3.94
CA LEU A 18 1.99 -4.93 -3.55
C LEU A 18 1.89 -5.12 -2.04
N ALA A 19 2.61 -4.30 -1.26
CA ALA A 19 2.54 -4.32 0.19
C ALA A 19 1.11 -4.03 0.71
N SER A 20 0.43 -3.05 0.10
CA SER A 20 -0.95 -2.70 0.48
C SER A 20 -1.92 -3.84 0.19
N ILE A 21 -1.80 -4.51 -0.97
CA ILE A 21 -2.64 -5.66 -1.32
C ILE A 21 -2.44 -6.81 -0.34
N VAL A 22 -1.19 -7.15 0.00
CA VAL A 22 -0.89 -8.23 0.96
C VAL A 22 -1.47 -7.90 2.34
N LEU A 23 -1.29 -6.67 2.82
CA LEU A 23 -1.84 -6.26 4.12
C LEU A 23 -3.37 -6.25 4.12
N SER A 24 -4.00 -5.86 3.01
CA SER A 24 -5.47 -5.92 2.86
C SER A 24 -5.99 -7.35 2.91
N TYR A 25 -5.25 -8.28 2.33
CA TYR A 25 -5.62 -9.69 2.35
C TYR A 25 -5.56 -10.24 3.77
N ILE A 26 -4.48 -9.95 4.51
CA ILE A 26 -4.34 -10.36 5.92
C ILE A 26 -5.42 -9.69 6.78
N ALA A 27 -5.74 -8.42 6.51
CA ALA A 27 -6.82 -7.72 7.20
C ALA A 27 -8.18 -8.43 7.05
N GLY A 28 -8.45 -9.02 5.88
CA GLY A 28 -9.65 -9.84 5.66
C GLY A 28 -9.76 -10.99 6.65
N TYR A 29 -8.68 -11.77 6.85
CA TYR A 29 -8.65 -12.86 7.84
C TYR A 29 -8.93 -12.36 9.26
N TYR A 30 -8.30 -11.24 9.65
CA TYR A 30 -8.49 -10.69 10.99
C TYR A 30 -9.91 -10.16 11.23
N VAL A 31 -10.55 -9.61 10.20
CA VAL A 31 -11.95 -9.18 10.28
C VAL A 31 -12.89 -10.37 10.39
N ASP A 32 -12.63 -11.45 9.65
CA ASP A 32 -13.48 -12.64 9.69
C ASP A 32 -13.36 -13.40 11.03
N GLU A 33 -12.16 -13.52 11.60
CA GLU A 33 -11.93 -14.28 12.84
C GLU A 33 -12.08 -13.44 14.12
N TYR A 34 -11.67 -12.16 14.07
CA TYR A 34 -11.56 -11.28 15.23
C TYR A 34 -12.19 -9.90 14.96
N ASP A 35 -13.45 -9.85 14.51
CA ASP A 35 -14.19 -8.63 14.12
C ASP A 35 -14.04 -7.46 15.13
N GLU A 36 -14.19 -7.73 16.44
CA GLU A 36 -14.07 -6.69 17.48
C GLU A 36 -12.63 -6.15 17.66
N LEU A 37 -11.61 -7.00 17.45
CA LEU A 37 -10.19 -6.64 17.63
C LEU A 37 -9.56 -6.05 16.35
N SER A 38 -10.23 -6.23 15.21
CA SER A 38 -9.77 -5.80 13.89
C SER A 38 -10.48 -4.52 13.40
N ALA A 39 -11.18 -3.81 14.28
CA ALA A 39 -11.88 -2.57 13.95
C ALA A 39 -10.98 -1.52 13.25
N SER A 40 -9.70 -1.41 13.66
CA SER A 40 -8.71 -0.52 13.04
C SER A 40 -8.34 -0.89 11.60
N MET A 41 -8.61 -2.13 11.18
CA MET A 41 -8.36 -2.64 9.84
C MET A 41 -9.57 -2.62 8.92
N ARG A 42 -10.75 -2.33 9.44
CA ARG A 42 -11.99 -2.31 8.65
C ARG A 42 -11.93 -1.31 7.49
N ASP A 43 -11.17 -0.23 7.66
CA ASP A 43 -10.95 0.80 6.64
C ASP A 43 -9.77 0.48 5.69
N SER A 44 -9.02 -0.60 5.92
CA SER A 44 -7.85 -0.97 5.11
C SER A 44 -8.20 -1.14 3.62
N GLY A 45 -9.36 -1.72 3.31
CA GLY A 45 -9.83 -1.89 1.93
C GLY A 45 -10.03 -0.57 1.20
N PHE A 46 -10.49 0.47 1.90
CA PHE A 46 -10.62 1.82 1.33
C PHE A 46 -9.24 2.43 1.03
N PHE A 47 -8.28 2.32 1.94
CA PHE A 47 -6.92 2.82 1.72
C PHE A 47 -6.22 2.11 0.55
N VAL A 48 -6.44 0.80 0.39
CA VAL A 48 -5.90 0.02 -0.73
C VAL A 48 -6.45 0.49 -2.06
N LEU A 49 -7.75 0.77 -2.14
CA LEU A 49 -8.37 1.36 -3.34
C LEU A 49 -7.71 2.70 -3.70
N PHE A 50 -7.42 3.55 -2.71
CA PHE A 50 -6.68 4.80 -2.93
C PHE A 50 -5.26 4.55 -3.45
N VAL A 51 -4.54 3.57 -2.91
CA VAL A 51 -3.20 3.20 -3.40
C VAL A 51 -3.26 2.73 -4.86
N ILE A 52 -4.27 1.95 -5.24
CA ILE A 52 -4.49 1.52 -6.64
C ILE A 52 -4.73 2.73 -7.56
N ILE A 53 -5.59 3.67 -7.15
CA ILE A 53 -5.85 4.89 -7.93
C ILE A 53 -4.55 5.69 -8.12
N LEU A 54 -3.79 5.89 -7.04
CA LEU A 54 -2.51 6.60 -7.10
C LEU A 54 -1.48 5.88 -7.99
N PHE A 55 -1.50 4.56 -8.04
CA PHE A 55 -0.66 3.78 -8.96
C PHE A 55 -0.99 4.08 -10.43
N PHE A 56 -2.28 4.09 -10.80
CA PHE A 56 -2.68 4.46 -12.17
C PHE A 56 -2.38 5.93 -12.50
N VAL A 57 -2.52 6.83 -11.53
CA VAL A 57 -2.09 8.23 -11.68
C VAL A 57 -0.57 8.30 -11.91
N ASN A 58 0.23 7.52 -11.19
CA ASN A 58 1.68 7.42 -11.39
C ASN A 58 2.02 6.97 -12.82
N LEU A 59 1.37 5.90 -13.30
CA LEU A 59 1.55 5.41 -14.68
C LEU A 59 1.20 6.48 -15.72
N GLY A 60 0.09 7.19 -15.52
CA GLY A 60 -0.31 8.31 -16.38
C GLY A 60 0.75 9.41 -16.44
N ILE A 61 1.33 9.78 -15.29
CA ILE A 61 2.40 10.78 -15.20
C ILE A 61 3.66 10.32 -15.95
N VAL A 62 4.05 9.04 -15.81
CA VAL A 62 5.21 8.47 -16.52
C VAL A 62 5.02 8.55 -18.03
N ILE A 63 3.86 8.11 -18.54
CA ILE A 63 3.54 8.15 -19.97
C ILE A 63 3.57 9.60 -20.49
N PHE A 64 3.00 10.54 -19.75
CA PHE A 64 3.02 11.96 -20.11
C PHE A 64 4.43 12.56 -20.04
N ALA A 65 5.28 12.11 -19.13
CA ALA A 65 6.65 12.63 -18.97
C ALA A 65 7.55 12.24 -20.16
N LEU A 66 7.29 11.11 -20.82
CA LEU A 66 8.05 10.62 -21.96
C LEU A 66 7.80 11.41 -23.26
N THR A 67 6.67 12.12 -23.37
CA THR A 67 6.24 12.80 -24.61
C THR A 67 6.45 14.32 -24.61
N ARG A 68 6.97 14.89 -23.51
CA ARG A 68 6.95 16.35 -23.24
C ARG A 68 8.35 16.99 -23.17
N THR A 69 8.36 18.32 -23.25
CA THR A 69 9.59 19.15 -23.20
C THR A 69 10.29 19.12 -21.84
N ILE A 70 11.59 19.42 -21.82
CA ILE A 70 12.50 19.33 -20.65
C ILE A 70 11.98 20.02 -19.38
N LYS A 71 11.31 21.19 -19.50
CA LYS A 71 10.75 21.94 -18.35
C LYS A 71 9.49 21.27 -17.79
N GLN A 72 8.60 20.81 -18.66
CA GLN A 72 7.38 20.09 -18.28
C GLN A 72 7.70 18.74 -17.63
N THR A 73 8.75 18.03 -18.08
CA THR A 73 9.20 16.78 -17.46
C THR A 73 9.62 16.96 -16.00
N ARG A 74 10.24 18.10 -15.62
CA ARG A 74 10.66 18.33 -14.22
C ARG A 74 9.46 18.51 -13.30
N PHE A 75 8.45 19.24 -13.74
CA PHE A 75 7.21 19.41 -13.00
C PHE A 75 6.45 18.09 -12.86
N LEU A 76 6.39 17.28 -13.92
CA LEU A 76 5.78 15.95 -13.88
C LEU A 76 6.50 15.01 -12.91
N LEU A 77 7.84 15.03 -12.86
CA LEU A 77 8.60 14.23 -11.87
C LEU A 77 8.32 14.66 -10.43
N PHE A 78 8.08 15.95 -10.18
CA PHE A 78 7.70 16.44 -8.86
C PHE A 78 6.30 15.95 -8.46
N ILE A 79 5.34 15.99 -9.37
CA ILE A 79 4.01 15.40 -9.14
C ILE A 79 4.14 13.89 -8.91
N GLN A 80 4.94 13.19 -9.72
CA GLN A 80 5.19 11.76 -9.55
C GLN A 80 5.70 11.46 -8.14
N LEU A 81 6.66 12.24 -7.64
CA LEU A 81 7.17 12.11 -6.28
C LEU A 81 6.08 12.27 -5.22
N ILE A 82 5.22 13.30 -5.34
CA ILE A 82 4.09 13.50 -4.40
C ILE A 82 3.17 12.28 -4.43
N THR A 83 2.80 11.80 -5.62
CA THR A 83 1.93 10.61 -5.77
C THR A 83 2.56 9.38 -5.11
N VAL A 84 3.86 9.14 -5.31
CA VAL A 84 4.57 8.02 -4.66
C VAL A 84 4.58 8.18 -3.14
N LEU A 85 4.89 9.37 -2.63
CA LEU A 85 4.89 9.61 -1.19
C LEU A 85 3.50 9.36 -0.58
N MET A 86 2.44 9.81 -1.24
CA MET A 86 1.07 9.52 -0.81
C MET A 86 0.78 8.02 -0.78
N SER A 87 1.18 7.26 -1.82
CA SER A 87 1.05 5.81 -1.82
C SER A 87 1.79 5.18 -0.64
N VAL A 88 3.04 5.60 -0.39
CA VAL A 88 3.84 5.09 0.73
C VAL A 88 3.17 5.40 2.08
N PHE A 89 2.70 6.63 2.30
CA PHE A 89 2.03 6.99 3.54
C PHE A 89 0.74 6.22 3.78
N LEU A 90 -0.05 5.97 2.74
CA LEU A 90 -1.24 5.13 2.83
C LEU A 90 -0.88 3.68 3.15
N THR A 91 0.15 3.12 2.51
CA THR A 91 0.65 1.79 2.85
C THR A 91 1.12 1.69 4.31
N VAL A 92 1.81 2.72 4.81
CA VAL A 92 2.22 2.79 6.22
C VAL A 92 1.01 2.87 7.14
N ALA A 93 -0.02 3.65 6.79
CA ALA A 93 -1.26 3.73 7.58
C ALA A 93 -1.97 2.36 7.67
N ILE A 94 -2.03 1.62 6.56
CA ILE A 94 -2.55 0.24 6.55
C ILE A 94 -1.72 -0.65 7.47
N TYR A 95 -0.39 -0.54 7.43
CA TYR A 95 0.50 -1.29 8.30
C TYR A 95 0.33 -0.96 9.78
N CYS A 96 0.10 0.31 10.13
CA CYS A 96 -0.20 0.72 11.50
C CYS A 96 -1.48 0.06 12.01
N GLY A 97 -2.55 0.07 11.20
CA GLY A 97 -3.79 -0.66 11.53
C GLY A 97 -3.54 -2.16 11.76
N TYR A 98 -2.70 -2.78 10.92
CA TYR A 98 -2.26 -4.16 11.13
C TYR A 98 -1.52 -4.38 12.43
N ALA A 99 -0.57 -3.50 12.76
CA ALA A 99 0.21 -3.62 13.99
C ALA A 99 -0.70 -3.52 15.23
N GLU A 100 -1.64 -2.57 15.24
CA GLU A 100 -2.62 -2.41 16.32
C GLU A 100 -3.49 -3.66 16.50
N THR A 101 -4.06 -4.20 15.41
CA THR A 101 -4.88 -5.42 15.48
C THR A 101 -4.05 -6.62 15.97
N ARG A 102 -2.83 -6.79 15.45
CA ARG A 102 -1.94 -7.88 15.86
C ARG A 102 -1.61 -7.80 17.36
N ASP A 103 -1.34 -6.61 17.85
CA ASP A 103 -0.98 -6.41 19.25
C ASP A 103 -2.21 -6.62 20.16
N ALA A 104 -3.41 -6.19 19.75
CA ALA A 104 -4.66 -6.47 20.45
C ALA A 104 -4.97 -7.99 20.53
N ILE A 105 -4.79 -8.73 19.43
CA ILE A 105 -4.96 -10.20 19.41
C ILE A 105 -4.02 -10.86 20.42
N ARG A 106 -2.74 -10.45 20.44
CA ARG A 106 -1.73 -10.97 21.39
C ARG A 106 -2.09 -10.69 22.84
N GLU A 107 -2.56 -9.49 23.14
CA GLU A 107 -2.97 -9.11 24.50
C GLU A 107 -4.14 -9.97 25.02
N THR A 108 -4.97 -10.50 24.12
CA THR A 108 -6.04 -11.45 24.45
C THR A 108 -5.62 -12.92 24.52
N ASN A 109 -4.32 -13.23 24.42
CA ASN A 109 -3.76 -14.59 24.32
C ASN A 109 -4.27 -15.42 23.12
N ASN A 110 -4.80 -14.75 22.10
CA ASN A 110 -5.18 -15.38 20.84
C ASN A 110 -3.96 -15.47 19.91
N ASP A 111 -4.01 -16.35 18.90
CA ASP A 111 -2.92 -16.51 17.94
C ASP A 111 -2.99 -15.42 16.86
N PRO A 112 -2.03 -14.47 16.79
CA PRO A 112 -2.00 -13.48 15.72
C PRO A 112 -1.52 -14.05 14.38
N TYR A 113 -1.01 -15.28 14.34
CA TYR A 113 -0.40 -15.89 13.16
C TYR A 113 -1.27 -16.93 12.46
N PHE A 114 -2.52 -17.13 12.90
CA PHE A 114 -3.43 -18.14 12.34
C PHE A 114 -3.63 -18.05 10.83
N PHE A 115 -3.50 -16.85 10.23
CA PHE A 115 -3.56 -16.67 8.78
C PHE A 115 -2.44 -17.42 8.02
N LEU A 116 -1.34 -17.80 8.70
CA LEU A 116 -0.26 -18.61 8.12
C LEU A 116 -0.58 -20.10 8.10
N ASP A 117 -1.48 -20.58 8.97
CA ASP A 117 -1.82 -22.01 9.03
C ASP A 117 -2.50 -22.46 7.74
N ASP A 118 -3.31 -21.57 7.14
CA ASP A 118 -3.94 -21.75 5.83
C ASP A 118 -2.93 -21.89 4.66
N TYR A 119 -1.68 -21.45 4.86
CA TYR A 119 -0.57 -21.61 3.90
C TYR A 119 0.32 -22.83 4.17
N ILE A 120 0.37 -23.32 5.41
CA ILE A 120 1.22 -24.45 5.82
C ILE A 120 0.47 -25.78 5.67
N GLU A 121 -0.87 -25.78 5.75
CA GLU A 121 -1.71 -26.98 5.58
C GLU A 121 -2.07 -27.31 4.10
N ARG A 122 -1.56 -26.56 3.13
CA ARG A 122 -1.65 -26.87 1.68
C ARG A 122 -0.34 -27.38 1.10
#